data_AF-A0A9E0W893-F1
#
_entry.id   AF-A0A9E0W893-F1
#
_cell.length_a   1.000
_cell.length_b   1.000
_cell.length_c   1.000
_cell.angle_alpha   90.00
_cell.angle_beta   90.00
_cell.angle_gamma   90.00
#
_symmetry.space_group_name_H-M   'P 1'
#
loop_
_entity.id
_entity.type
_entity.pdbx_description
1 polymer ?
#
loop_
_entity_poly.entity_id
_entity_poly.type
_entity_poly.pdbx_seq_one_letter_code
_entity_poly.pdbx_strand_id
1 'polypeptide(L)'
;MNTYCRHKVNQFHESFQNCSFDQDDVALFVVLTRDYAQWGSILRELGDFLAHPKEKDRGIALNSVKEASGEFEHGLVEYFSNREFEPPVVKGLGTHQELSGDLHKIFELAGITEKEFEIDGDPFRDFVFCIIFLLSSFKLNLGRRLFELKVEYAHRLLLYISYESERFPRTFVTMPILSLHNVWPAYPGGISAPKYTLENHIVRRFDEGFLGAIAYEDDQTGQSLSAKSFERGRVWPLAHSANQS
;
A
#
# COMPACT_ATOMS: atom_id res chain seq x y z
N MET A 1 16.84 -19.57 4.73
CA MET A 1 17.36 -18.32 4.15
C MET A 1 18.86 -18.43 3.88
N ASN A 2 19.33 -18.12 2.66
CA ASN A 2 20.76 -18.07 2.34
C ASN A 2 21.47 -16.91 3.08
N THR A 3 22.81 -16.94 3.14
CA THR A 3 23.61 -15.97 3.92
C THR A 3 23.45 -14.53 3.44
N TYR A 4 23.36 -14.29 2.13
CA TYR A 4 23.21 -12.96 1.57
C TYR A 4 21.85 -12.34 1.92
N CYS A 5 20.76 -13.08 1.69
CA CYS A 5 19.41 -12.64 2.04
C CYS A 5 19.30 -12.39 3.55
N ARG A 6 19.90 -13.25 4.39
CA ARG A 6 19.92 -13.05 5.84
C ARG A 6 20.62 -11.75 6.22
N HIS A 7 21.78 -11.47 5.65
CA HIS A 7 22.50 -10.23 5.89
C HIS A 7 21.66 -9.01 5.50
N LYS A 8 21.00 -9.05 4.33
CA LYS A 8 20.14 -7.96 3.86
C LYS A 8 18.87 -7.76 4.70
N VAL A 9 18.26 -8.83 5.19
CA VAL A 9 17.12 -8.74 6.12
C VAL A 9 17.55 -8.09 7.44
N ASN A 10 18.73 -8.43 7.98
CA ASN A 10 19.25 -7.77 9.18
C ASN A 10 19.52 -6.28 8.93
N GLN A 11 20.14 -5.91 7.80
CA GLN A 11 20.32 -4.50 7.43
C GLN A 11 18.98 -3.75 7.32
N PHE A 12 18.00 -4.35 6.65
CA PHE A 12 16.67 -3.74 6.55
C PHE A 12 16.00 -3.63 7.92
N HIS A 13 16.14 -4.61 8.79
CA HIS A 13 15.60 -4.56 10.15
C HIS A 13 16.21 -3.42 10.97
N GLU A 14 17.53 -3.19 10.88
CA GLU A 14 18.16 -2.02 11.50
C GLU A 14 17.57 -0.71 10.95
N SER A 15 17.39 -0.58 9.64
CA SER A 15 16.74 0.60 9.06
C SER A 15 15.28 0.73 9.46
N PHE A 16 14.57 -0.39 9.59
CA PHE A 16 13.17 -0.47 9.99
C PHE A 16 12.99 0.10 11.40
N GLN A 17 13.77 -0.40 12.38
CA GLN A 17 13.73 0.07 13.77
C GLN A 17 14.07 1.57 13.88
N ASN A 18 14.94 2.07 13.00
CA ASN A 18 15.39 3.47 13.02
C ASN A 18 14.55 4.41 12.12
N CYS A 19 13.49 3.92 11.47
CA CYS A 19 12.71 4.68 10.47
C CYS A 19 13.59 5.39 9.41
N SER A 20 14.65 4.72 8.95
CA SER A 20 15.66 5.29 8.04
C SER A 20 15.63 4.71 6.63
N PHE A 21 14.59 3.93 6.30
CA PHE A 21 14.38 3.35 4.97
C PHE A 21 13.43 4.19 4.13
N ASP A 22 13.40 3.94 2.82
CA ASP A 22 12.40 4.49 1.90
C ASP A 22 11.74 3.41 1.01
N GLN A 23 11.07 3.82 -0.07
CA GLN A 23 10.39 2.89 -0.97
C GLN A 23 11.32 1.89 -1.65
N ASP A 24 12.54 2.29 -2.00
CA ASP A 24 13.48 1.44 -2.75
C ASP A 24 14.04 0.34 -1.84
N ASP A 25 14.30 0.67 -0.58
CA ASP A 25 14.67 -0.31 0.46
C ASP A 25 13.58 -1.35 0.66
N VAL A 26 12.32 -0.92 0.75
CA VAL A 26 11.15 -1.82 0.88
C VAL A 26 11.02 -2.70 -0.36
N ALA A 27 11.16 -2.13 -1.56
CA ALA A 27 11.11 -2.91 -2.80
C ALA A 27 12.21 -3.98 -2.84
N LEU A 28 13.44 -3.62 -2.49
CA LEU A 28 14.57 -4.54 -2.42
C LEU A 28 14.32 -5.63 -1.37
N PHE A 29 13.86 -5.26 -0.17
CA PHE A 29 13.53 -6.19 0.90
C PHE A 29 12.49 -7.23 0.43
N VAL A 30 11.40 -6.78 -0.18
CA VAL A 30 10.33 -7.64 -0.69
C VAL A 30 10.87 -8.60 -1.77
N VAL A 31 11.67 -8.11 -2.71
CA VAL A 31 12.27 -8.95 -3.77
C VAL A 31 13.20 -10.02 -3.18
N LEU A 32 14.04 -9.66 -2.20
CA LEU A 32 14.99 -10.59 -1.59
C LEU A 32 14.33 -11.65 -0.70
N THR A 33 13.16 -11.34 -0.16
CA THR A 33 12.44 -12.18 0.80
C THR A 33 11.32 -13.01 0.16
N ARG A 34 10.93 -12.71 -1.09
CA ARG A 34 9.89 -13.39 -1.86
C ARG A 34 9.91 -14.92 -1.76
N ASP A 35 11.09 -15.52 -1.92
CA ASP A 35 11.24 -16.99 -1.94
C ASP A 35 11.29 -17.63 -0.54
N TYR A 36 11.31 -16.81 0.50
CA TYR A 36 11.22 -17.23 1.90
C TYR A 36 9.86 -16.89 2.53
N ALA A 37 9.08 -16.01 1.90
CA ALA A 37 7.72 -15.70 2.29
C ALA A 37 6.79 -16.92 2.04
N GLN A 38 5.77 -17.03 2.89
CA GLN A 38 4.81 -18.13 2.82
C GLN A 38 4.06 -18.11 1.47
N TRP A 39 3.71 -19.29 0.95
CA TRP A 39 2.85 -19.37 -0.24
C TRP A 39 1.48 -18.77 0.05
N GLY A 40 1.02 -17.89 -0.84
CA GLY A 40 -0.23 -17.15 -0.63
C GLY A 40 -0.15 -16.09 0.47
N SER A 41 1.06 -15.61 0.80
CA SER A 41 1.26 -14.49 1.71
C SER A 41 1.40 -13.17 0.94
N ILE A 42 1.17 -12.05 1.62
CA ILE A 42 1.15 -10.71 1.01
C ILE A 42 2.55 -10.33 0.55
N LEU A 43 3.59 -10.59 1.36
CA LEU A 43 4.98 -10.31 0.97
C LEU A 43 5.39 -11.10 -0.28
N ARG A 44 4.93 -12.36 -0.41
CA ARG A 44 5.21 -13.14 -1.61
C ARG A 44 4.51 -12.57 -2.84
N GLU A 45 3.25 -12.16 -2.71
CA GLU A 45 2.51 -11.54 -3.81
C GLU A 45 3.13 -10.20 -4.25
N LEU A 46 3.54 -9.37 -3.30
CA LEU A 46 4.28 -8.14 -3.57
C LEU A 46 5.59 -8.41 -4.31
N GLY A 47 6.34 -9.43 -3.89
CA GLY A 47 7.57 -9.84 -4.56
C GLY A 47 7.31 -10.38 -5.97
N ASP A 48 6.22 -11.11 -6.17
CA ASP A 48 5.78 -11.54 -7.49
C ASP A 48 5.39 -10.35 -8.35
N PHE A 49 4.74 -9.33 -7.78
CA PHE A 49 4.38 -8.08 -8.43
C PHE A 49 5.61 -7.34 -8.93
N LEU A 50 6.58 -7.08 -8.06
CA LEU A 50 7.83 -6.41 -8.43
C LEU A 50 8.64 -7.20 -9.46
N ALA A 51 8.70 -8.53 -9.34
CA ALA A 51 9.46 -9.38 -10.27
C ALA A 51 8.80 -9.50 -11.66
N HIS A 52 7.48 -9.33 -11.74
CA HIS A 52 6.73 -9.42 -12.99
C HIS A 52 5.79 -8.21 -13.10
N PRO A 53 6.31 -7.02 -13.43
CA PRO A 53 5.54 -5.77 -13.40
C PRO A 53 4.47 -5.66 -14.49
N LYS A 54 4.37 -6.65 -15.38
CA LYS A 54 3.30 -6.75 -16.39
C LYS A 54 2.00 -7.25 -15.75
N GLU A 55 0.91 -7.03 -16.49
CA GLU A 55 -0.47 -7.39 -16.14
C GLU A 55 -0.59 -8.64 -15.27
N LYS A 56 -1.24 -8.48 -14.11
CA LYS A 56 -1.46 -9.58 -13.17
C LYS A 56 -2.77 -10.28 -13.43
N ASP A 57 -2.69 -11.56 -13.74
CA ASP A 57 -3.83 -12.45 -14.01
C ASP A 57 -4.10 -13.47 -12.87
N ARG A 58 -3.30 -13.43 -11.80
CA ARG A 58 -3.39 -14.27 -10.61
C ARG A 58 -2.87 -13.57 -9.34
N GLY A 59 -3.36 -13.96 -8.16
CA GLY A 59 -2.93 -13.42 -6.87
C GLY A 59 -4.09 -13.29 -5.87
N ILE A 60 -3.78 -13.05 -4.58
CA ILE A 60 -4.78 -12.82 -3.54
C ILE A 60 -5.54 -11.54 -3.87
N ALA A 61 -4.84 -10.47 -4.26
CA ALA A 61 -5.46 -9.19 -4.61
C ALA A 61 -6.52 -9.37 -5.70
N LEU A 62 -6.19 -10.13 -6.75
CA LEU A 62 -7.08 -10.38 -7.86
C LEU A 62 -8.28 -11.25 -7.46
N ASN A 63 -8.06 -12.27 -6.63
CA ASN A 63 -9.14 -13.14 -6.16
C ASN A 63 -10.12 -12.36 -5.27
N SER A 64 -9.61 -11.54 -4.35
CA SER A 64 -10.44 -10.68 -3.51
C SER A 64 -11.24 -9.67 -4.32
N VAL A 65 -10.62 -9.08 -5.36
CA VAL A 65 -11.33 -8.19 -6.29
C VAL A 65 -12.40 -8.95 -7.09
N LYS A 66 -12.13 -10.18 -7.55
CA LYS A 66 -13.12 -11.04 -8.22
C LYS A 66 -14.33 -11.27 -7.32
N GLU A 67 -14.08 -11.71 -6.09
CA GLU A 67 -15.13 -11.99 -5.10
C GLU A 67 -15.97 -10.73 -4.83
N ALA A 68 -15.33 -9.61 -4.50
CA ALA A 68 -16.03 -8.35 -4.26
C ALA A 68 -16.79 -7.82 -5.47
N SER A 69 -16.26 -7.98 -6.68
CA SER A 69 -16.99 -7.61 -7.90
C SER A 69 -18.25 -8.46 -8.09
N GLY A 70 -18.18 -9.75 -7.78
CA GLY A 70 -19.35 -10.63 -7.79
C GLY A 70 -20.40 -10.22 -6.76
N GLU A 71 -19.99 -9.89 -5.53
CA GLU A 71 -20.87 -9.39 -4.48
C GLU A 71 -21.53 -8.06 -4.86
N PHE A 72 -20.76 -7.14 -5.47
CA PHE A 72 -21.29 -5.86 -5.96
C PHE A 72 -22.33 -6.07 -7.06
N GLU A 73 -22.04 -6.91 -8.05
CA GLU A 73 -22.98 -7.25 -9.13
C GLU A 73 -24.26 -7.90 -8.60
N HIS A 74 -24.14 -8.79 -7.62
CA HIS A 74 -25.28 -9.44 -7.01
C HIS A 74 -26.13 -8.44 -6.21
N GLY A 75 -25.49 -7.65 -5.35
CA GLY A 75 -26.17 -6.66 -4.52
C GLY A 75 -26.80 -5.53 -5.33
N LEU A 76 -26.26 -5.16 -6.50
CA LEU A 76 -26.94 -4.22 -7.40
C LEU A 76 -28.26 -4.79 -7.94
N VAL A 77 -28.30 -6.08 -8.31
CA VAL A 77 -29.56 -6.73 -8.73
C VAL A 77 -30.59 -6.69 -7.61
N GLU A 78 -30.16 -6.93 -6.37
CA GLU A 78 -31.02 -6.84 -5.19
C GLU A 78 -31.45 -5.40 -4.89
N TYR A 79 -30.55 -4.42 -5.01
CA TYR A 79 -30.85 -2.99 -4.80
C TYR A 79 -31.97 -2.50 -5.71
N PHE A 80 -31.87 -2.79 -7.01
CA PHE A 80 -32.90 -2.45 -7.98
C PHE A 80 -34.20 -3.24 -7.77
N SER A 81 -34.18 -4.28 -6.94
CA SER A 81 -35.35 -5.10 -6.60
C SER A 81 -36.00 -4.69 -5.26
N ASN A 82 -35.23 -4.46 -4.19
CA ASN A 82 -35.73 -4.39 -2.79
C ASN A 82 -35.04 -3.32 -1.87
N ARG A 83 -34.27 -2.37 -2.42
CA ARG A 83 -33.86 -1.08 -1.80
C ARG A 83 -32.83 -1.03 -0.66
N GLU A 84 -32.10 -2.07 -0.34
CA GLU A 84 -30.91 -1.93 0.54
C GLU A 84 -29.68 -2.57 -0.11
N PHE A 85 -28.58 -1.81 -0.14
CA PHE A 85 -27.29 -2.28 -0.64
C PHE A 85 -26.17 -1.58 0.12
N GLU A 86 -25.36 -2.37 0.80
CA GLU A 86 -24.07 -1.93 1.31
C GLU A 86 -22.97 -2.36 0.34
N PRO A 87 -22.07 -1.45 -0.06
CA PRO A 87 -20.94 -1.81 -0.92
C PRO A 87 -20.10 -2.93 -0.29
N PRO A 88 -19.70 -3.97 -1.07
CA PRO A 88 -18.88 -5.04 -0.54
C PRO A 88 -17.52 -4.50 -0.07
N VAL A 89 -17.06 -5.01 1.07
CA VAL A 89 -15.74 -4.69 1.59
C VAL A 89 -14.75 -5.62 0.94
N VAL A 90 -13.90 -5.06 0.08
CA VAL A 90 -12.82 -5.82 -0.54
C VAL A 90 -11.74 -6.04 0.52
N LYS A 91 -11.51 -7.31 0.84
CA LYS A 91 -10.33 -7.71 1.62
C LYS A 91 -9.15 -7.76 0.64
N GLY A 92 -8.60 -6.60 0.27
CA GLY A 92 -7.48 -6.53 -0.68
C GLY A 92 -6.20 -7.19 -0.16
N LEU A 93 -5.04 -6.83 -0.73
CA LEU A 93 -3.73 -7.25 -0.21
C LEU A 93 -3.70 -6.98 1.29
N GLY A 94 -3.59 -8.06 2.05
CA GLY A 94 -4.30 -8.24 3.32
C GLY A 94 -4.12 -7.21 4.42
N THR A 95 -4.76 -7.53 5.54
CA THR A 95 -4.84 -6.68 6.73
C THR A 95 -3.46 -6.30 7.25
N HIS A 96 -3.40 -5.20 8.02
CA HIS A 96 -2.16 -4.82 8.72
C HIS A 96 -1.62 -5.95 9.59
N GLN A 97 -2.50 -6.77 10.17
CA GLN A 97 -2.15 -7.94 10.94
C GLN A 97 -1.45 -9.02 10.08
N GLU A 98 -1.94 -9.27 8.87
CA GLU A 98 -1.32 -10.22 7.95
C GLU A 98 0.04 -9.72 7.43
N LEU A 99 0.15 -8.42 7.10
CA LEU A 99 1.41 -7.79 6.73
C LEU A 99 2.44 -7.85 7.86
N SER A 100 2.02 -7.53 9.08
CA SER A 100 2.85 -7.60 10.28
C SER A 100 3.32 -9.04 10.54
N GLY A 101 2.39 -10.01 10.49
CA GLY A 101 2.71 -11.42 10.68
C GLY A 101 3.68 -11.97 9.63
N ASP A 102 3.53 -11.57 8.36
CA ASP A 102 4.47 -11.93 7.30
C ASP A 102 5.85 -11.32 7.53
N LEU A 103 5.92 -10.05 7.91
CA LEU A 103 7.18 -9.35 8.20
C LEU A 103 7.90 -10.00 9.40
N HIS A 104 7.16 -10.34 10.45
CA HIS A 104 7.69 -11.03 11.62
C HIS A 104 8.31 -12.39 11.26
N LYS A 105 7.59 -13.22 10.49
CA LYS A 105 8.12 -14.52 10.02
C LYS A 105 9.43 -14.38 9.24
N ILE A 106 9.55 -13.33 8.40
CA ILE A 106 10.79 -13.07 7.66
C ILE A 106 11.94 -12.71 8.61
N PHE A 107 11.69 -11.88 9.62
CA PHE A 107 12.68 -11.54 10.65
C PHE A 107 13.10 -12.75 11.48
N GLU A 108 12.15 -13.59 11.90
CA GLU A 108 12.44 -14.86 12.60
C GLU A 108 13.32 -15.78 11.75
N LEU A 109 13.02 -15.93 10.45
CA LEU A 109 13.83 -16.72 9.52
C LEU A 109 15.26 -16.18 9.34
N ALA A 110 15.48 -14.90 9.62
CA ALA A 110 16.80 -14.27 9.63
C ALA A 110 17.54 -14.41 10.98
N GLY A 111 16.87 -14.94 12.01
CA GLY A 111 17.41 -15.12 13.37
C GLY A 111 17.19 -13.92 14.29
N ILE A 112 16.28 -13.01 13.93
CA ILE A 112 15.92 -11.84 14.74
C ILE A 112 14.80 -12.27 15.69
N THR A 113 15.06 -12.24 16.99
CA THR A 113 14.13 -12.71 18.04
C THR A 113 13.54 -11.57 18.87
N GLU A 114 13.47 -10.37 18.31
CA GLU A 114 12.90 -9.21 19.01
C GLU A 114 11.40 -9.37 19.28
N LYS A 115 10.91 -8.61 20.26
CA LYS A 115 9.47 -8.49 20.50
C LYS A 115 8.78 -7.97 19.24
N GLU A 116 7.55 -8.45 19.02
CA GLU A 116 6.68 -7.93 17.96
C GLU A 116 6.69 -6.40 17.97
N PHE A 117 6.93 -5.80 16.80
CA PHE A 117 6.76 -4.36 16.62
C PHE A 117 5.27 -4.02 16.62
N GLU A 118 4.93 -2.83 17.09
CA GLU A 118 3.55 -2.38 17.17
C GLU A 118 3.00 -2.08 15.76
N ILE A 119 1.79 -2.57 15.46
CA ILE A 119 1.10 -2.30 14.18
C ILE A 119 0.85 -0.80 13.98
N ASP A 120 0.65 -0.05 15.06
CA ASP A 120 0.48 1.40 15.01
C ASP A 120 1.82 2.16 15.20
N GLY A 121 2.94 1.45 15.32
CA GLY A 121 4.26 2.04 15.47
C GLY A 121 4.76 2.69 14.18
N ASP A 122 5.52 3.79 14.32
CA ASP A 122 6.07 4.55 13.19
C ASP A 122 6.83 3.66 12.17
N PRO A 123 7.69 2.69 12.57
CA PRO A 123 8.34 1.77 11.62
C PRO A 123 7.38 1.01 10.70
N PHE A 124 6.32 0.44 11.27
CA PHE A 124 5.37 -0.36 10.50
C PHE A 124 4.47 0.54 9.64
N ARG A 125 4.10 1.72 10.14
CA ARG A 125 3.37 2.72 9.37
C ARG A 125 4.16 3.20 8.15
N ASP A 126 5.45 3.47 8.33
CA ASP A 126 6.38 3.84 7.24
C ASP A 126 6.45 2.71 6.21
N PHE A 127 6.50 1.45 6.66
CA PHE A 127 6.49 0.28 5.78
C PHE A 127 5.19 0.19 4.97
N VAL A 128 4.02 0.27 5.61
CA VAL A 128 2.72 0.22 4.92
C VAL A 128 2.56 1.36 3.92
N PHE A 129 3.05 2.56 4.26
CA PHE A 129 3.04 3.71 3.35
C PHE A 129 3.83 3.42 2.06
N CYS A 130 5.06 2.92 2.18
CA CYS A 130 5.86 2.48 1.03
C CYS A 130 5.16 1.40 0.20
N ILE A 131 4.55 0.41 0.86
CA ILE A 131 3.83 -0.69 0.18
C ILE A 131 2.65 -0.16 -0.64
N ILE A 132 1.87 0.78 -0.11
CA ILE A 132 0.74 1.39 -0.84
C ILE A 132 1.22 2.07 -2.13
N PHE A 133 2.30 2.85 -2.09
CA PHE A 133 2.81 3.54 -3.28
C PHE A 133 3.51 2.58 -4.25
N LEU A 134 4.24 1.57 -3.77
CA LEU A 134 4.73 0.49 -4.64
C LEU A 134 3.57 -0.15 -5.41
N LEU A 135 2.50 -0.46 -4.70
CA LEU A 135 1.33 -1.11 -5.28
C LEU A 135 0.59 -0.26 -6.32
N SER A 136 0.57 1.06 -6.11
CA SER A 136 -0.09 2.02 -7.02
C SER A 136 0.43 1.99 -8.46
N SER A 137 1.65 1.49 -8.66
CA SER A 137 2.26 1.37 -9.99
C SER A 137 1.77 0.16 -10.80
N PHE A 138 1.03 -0.77 -10.19
CA PHE A 138 0.58 -2.00 -10.86
C PHE A 138 -0.81 -1.87 -11.47
N LYS A 139 -1.10 -2.81 -12.39
CA LYS A 139 -2.41 -3.00 -12.99
C LYS A 139 -2.89 -4.43 -12.78
N LEU A 140 -4.15 -4.58 -12.38
CA LEU A 140 -4.80 -5.88 -12.17
C LEU A 140 -5.62 -6.24 -13.41
N ASN A 141 -5.37 -7.41 -14.00
CA ASN A 141 -6.13 -7.91 -15.12
C ASN A 141 -7.23 -8.86 -14.64
N LEU A 142 -8.47 -8.40 -14.76
CA LEU A 142 -9.69 -9.11 -14.38
C LEU A 142 -10.46 -9.49 -15.65
N GLY A 143 -10.14 -10.66 -16.20
CA GLY A 143 -10.81 -11.19 -17.39
C GLY A 143 -10.50 -10.37 -18.64
N ARG A 144 -11.41 -9.48 -19.03
CA ARG A 144 -11.25 -8.58 -20.20
C ARG A 144 -10.96 -7.13 -19.81
N ARG A 145 -10.86 -6.83 -18.52
CA ARG A 145 -10.71 -5.48 -17.99
C ARG A 145 -9.38 -5.35 -17.26
N LEU A 146 -8.70 -4.23 -17.49
CA LEU A 146 -7.48 -3.87 -16.80
C LEU A 146 -7.81 -2.75 -15.81
N PHE A 147 -7.55 -3.00 -14.54
CA PHE A 147 -7.81 -2.07 -13.45
C PHE A 147 -6.51 -1.42 -12.99
N GLU A 148 -6.52 -0.09 -12.95
CA GLU A 148 -5.43 0.69 -12.38
C GLU A 148 -5.69 0.89 -10.89
N LEU A 149 -4.63 0.69 -10.10
CA LEU A 149 -4.67 0.95 -8.66
C LEU A 149 -4.49 2.45 -8.44
N LYS A 150 -5.36 3.03 -7.63
CA LYS A 150 -5.37 4.46 -7.33
C LYS A 150 -5.09 4.70 -5.86
N VAL A 151 -4.35 5.76 -5.56
CA VAL A 151 -4.08 6.20 -4.20
C VAL A 151 -4.85 7.48 -3.93
N GLU A 152 -5.66 7.47 -2.89
CA GLU A 152 -6.33 8.65 -2.35
C GLU A 152 -5.66 9.07 -1.04
N TYR A 153 -5.27 10.34 -0.96
CA TYR A 153 -4.68 10.97 0.22
C TYR A 153 -5.69 11.94 0.85
N ALA A 154 -6.04 11.67 2.10
CA ALA A 154 -6.88 12.49 2.97
C ALA A 154 -6.50 12.21 4.43
N HIS A 155 -7.46 12.16 5.36
CA HIS A 155 -7.20 11.69 6.72
C HIS A 155 -6.56 10.28 6.78
N ARG A 156 -6.91 9.42 5.82
CA ARG A 156 -6.27 8.14 5.56
C ARG A 156 -5.64 8.13 4.17
N LEU A 157 -4.62 7.32 3.98
CA LEU A 157 -4.15 6.89 2.68
C LEU A 157 -4.94 5.66 2.26
N LEU A 158 -5.50 5.66 1.06
CA LEU A 158 -6.30 4.55 0.56
C LEU A 158 -5.81 4.14 -0.83
N LEU A 159 -5.37 2.90 -0.96
CA LEU A 159 -5.18 2.21 -2.22
C LEU A 159 -6.50 1.54 -2.62
N TYR A 160 -6.99 1.76 -3.83
CA TYR A 160 -8.27 1.21 -4.29
C TYR A 160 -8.32 0.98 -5.80
N ILE A 161 -9.32 0.21 -6.25
CA ILE A 161 -9.76 0.21 -7.65
C ILE A 161 -11.16 0.81 -7.76
N SER A 162 -11.47 1.42 -8.90
CA SER A 162 -12.84 1.79 -9.26
C SER A 162 -13.39 0.74 -10.22
N TYR A 163 -14.48 0.09 -9.81
CA TYR A 163 -15.15 -0.94 -10.60
C TYR A 163 -16.48 -0.42 -11.13
N GLU A 164 -16.66 -0.48 -12.45
CA GLU A 164 -17.95 -0.22 -13.10
C GLU A 164 -18.73 -1.52 -13.25
N SER A 165 -20.03 -1.50 -12.96
CA SER A 165 -20.87 -2.67 -13.13
C SER A 165 -20.90 -3.16 -14.59
N GLU A 166 -20.84 -4.48 -14.78
CA GLU A 166 -21.05 -5.10 -16.08
C GLU A 166 -22.52 -5.09 -16.51
N ARG A 167 -23.44 -5.14 -15.55
CA ARG A 167 -24.89 -5.19 -15.79
C ARG A 167 -25.54 -3.80 -15.83
N PHE A 168 -25.03 -2.86 -15.04
CA PHE A 168 -25.60 -1.52 -14.88
C PHE A 168 -24.58 -0.43 -15.24
N PRO A 169 -24.47 -0.05 -16.53
CA PRO A 169 -23.51 0.95 -16.99
C PRO A 169 -23.62 2.25 -16.20
N ARG A 170 -22.47 2.91 -15.99
CA ARG A 170 -22.32 4.14 -15.19
C ARG A 170 -22.59 3.97 -13.69
N THR A 171 -22.67 2.73 -13.21
CA THR A 171 -22.76 2.43 -11.78
C THR A 171 -21.40 1.93 -11.30
N PHE A 172 -20.79 2.68 -10.37
CA PHE A 172 -19.43 2.41 -9.91
C PHE A 172 -19.38 2.12 -8.43
N VAL A 173 -18.38 1.33 -8.02
CA VAL A 173 -17.98 1.16 -6.63
C VAL A 173 -16.48 1.35 -6.48
N THR A 174 -16.09 1.95 -5.36
CA THR A 174 -14.71 2.01 -4.92
C THR A 174 -14.42 0.80 -4.07
N MET A 175 -13.47 -0.02 -4.52
CA MET A 175 -13.06 -1.26 -3.87
C MET A 175 -11.71 -1.04 -3.16
N PRO A 176 -11.68 -0.92 -1.82
CA PRO A 176 -10.46 -0.65 -1.07
C PRO A 176 -9.52 -1.87 -1.11
N ILE A 177 -8.23 -1.65 -1.39
CA ILE A 177 -7.23 -2.73 -1.37
C ILE A 177 -6.45 -2.72 -0.06
N LEU A 178 -5.88 -1.57 0.29
CA LEU A 178 -5.06 -1.38 1.48
C LEU A 178 -5.22 0.07 1.94
N SER A 179 -5.24 0.31 3.25
CA SER A 179 -5.37 1.66 3.78
C SER A 179 -4.46 1.89 4.96
N LEU A 180 -3.99 3.12 5.13
CA LEU A 180 -3.25 3.56 6.32
C LEU A 180 -3.99 4.75 6.94
N HIS A 181 -4.37 4.64 8.20
CA HIS A 181 -5.10 5.69 8.90
C HIS A 181 -4.17 6.76 9.49
N ASN A 182 -4.72 7.94 9.82
CA ASN A 182 -4.02 9.03 10.47
C ASN A 182 -2.78 9.55 9.70
N VAL A 183 -2.84 9.57 8.37
CA VAL A 183 -1.73 10.13 7.56
C VAL A 183 -1.80 11.66 7.53
N TRP A 184 -3.00 12.22 7.60
CA TRP A 184 -3.24 13.65 7.78
C TRP A 184 -4.28 13.90 8.90
N PRO A 185 -3.87 13.86 10.18
CA PRO A 185 -4.79 14.01 11.30
C PRO A 185 -5.56 15.35 11.29
N ALA A 186 -4.89 16.43 10.87
CA ALA A 186 -5.48 17.77 10.75
C ALA A 186 -6.35 17.97 9.48
N TYR A 187 -6.62 16.91 8.72
CA TYR A 187 -7.47 16.99 7.54
C TYR A 187 -8.87 17.49 7.93
N PRO A 188 -9.39 18.55 7.29
CA PRO A 188 -10.72 19.06 7.59
C PRO A 188 -11.75 18.04 7.09
N GLY A 189 -12.19 17.14 7.98
CA GLY A 189 -13.17 16.11 7.64
C GLY A 189 -14.50 16.70 7.16
N GLY A 190 -15.20 15.98 6.28
CA GLY A 190 -16.52 16.36 5.77
C GLY A 190 -16.82 15.75 4.40
N ILE A 191 -18.09 15.74 3.99
CA ILE A 191 -18.54 15.20 2.70
C ILE A 191 -17.94 16.00 1.52
N SER A 192 -17.68 17.29 1.72
CA SER A 192 -17.14 18.21 0.72
C SER A 192 -15.63 18.41 0.80
N ALA A 193 -14.93 17.70 1.69
CA ALA A 193 -13.50 17.87 1.84
C ALA A 193 -12.75 17.31 0.62
N PRO A 194 -11.78 18.06 0.06
CA PRO A 194 -11.07 17.63 -1.14
C PRO A 194 -10.20 16.42 -0.84
N LYS A 195 -10.40 15.34 -1.58
CA LYS A 195 -9.55 14.15 -1.58
C LYS A 195 -8.55 14.28 -2.71
N TYR A 196 -7.29 13.99 -2.44
CA TYR A 196 -6.23 14.12 -3.44
C TYR A 196 -5.90 12.76 -4.02
N THR A 197 -5.99 12.62 -5.34
CA THR A 197 -5.55 11.39 -6.01
C THR A 197 -4.07 11.55 -6.35
N LEU A 198 -3.26 10.60 -5.88
CA LEU A 198 -1.82 10.58 -6.09
C LEU A 198 -1.50 9.54 -7.15
N GLU A 199 -1.12 10.00 -8.33
CA GLU A 199 -0.76 9.16 -9.48
C GLU A 199 0.72 9.36 -9.80
N ASN A 200 1.44 8.30 -10.12
CA ASN A 200 2.87 8.38 -10.46
C ASN A 200 3.71 9.05 -9.35
N HIS A 201 3.49 8.63 -8.11
CA HIS A 201 4.26 9.10 -6.96
C HIS A 201 5.20 8.01 -6.44
N ILE A 202 6.31 8.45 -5.86
CA ILE A 202 7.29 7.64 -5.13
C ILE A 202 7.49 8.20 -3.73
N VAL A 203 7.67 7.30 -2.77
CA VAL A 203 7.93 7.63 -1.39
C VAL A 203 9.44 7.75 -1.16
N ARG A 204 9.83 8.91 -0.63
CA ARG A 204 11.21 9.19 -0.26
C ARG A 204 11.32 9.62 1.18
N ARG A 205 12.46 9.31 1.79
CA ARG A 205 12.87 9.87 3.08
C ARG A 205 13.43 11.27 2.84
N PHE A 206 12.91 12.21 3.61
CA PHE A 206 13.38 13.58 3.62
C PHE A 206 14.41 13.80 4.73
N ASP A 207 15.30 14.77 4.54
CA ASP A 207 16.33 15.18 5.50
C ASP A 207 15.72 15.59 6.86
N GLU A 208 14.48 16.06 6.85
CA GLU A 208 13.71 16.37 8.04
C GLU A 208 13.27 15.13 8.84
N GLY A 209 13.56 13.91 8.37
CA GLY A 209 13.30 12.67 9.10
C GLY A 209 11.87 12.13 8.96
N PHE A 210 11.14 12.52 7.90
CA PHE A 210 9.80 11.99 7.60
C PHE A 210 9.72 11.41 6.17
N LEU A 211 8.70 10.59 5.88
CA LEU A 211 8.48 9.97 4.58
C LEU A 211 7.47 10.84 3.86
N GLY A 212 7.77 11.24 2.64
CA GLY A 212 6.84 11.98 1.81
C GLY A 212 6.71 11.30 0.45
N ALA A 213 5.49 11.26 -0.07
CA ALA A 213 5.30 10.94 -1.47
C ALA A 213 5.48 12.20 -2.32
N ILE A 214 6.24 12.07 -3.40
CA ILE A 214 6.48 13.10 -4.43
C ILE A 214 6.22 12.49 -5.80
N ALA A 215 5.96 13.32 -6.80
CA ALA A 215 5.81 12.83 -8.16
C ALA A 215 7.15 12.25 -8.68
N TYR A 216 7.12 11.21 -9.51
CA TYR A 216 8.34 10.63 -10.12
C TYR A 216 9.17 11.67 -10.89
N GLU A 217 8.53 12.67 -11.47
CA GLU A 217 9.22 13.77 -12.18
C GLU A 217 10.08 14.64 -11.25
N ASP A 218 9.73 14.70 -9.97
CA ASP A 218 10.43 15.49 -8.96
C ASP A 218 11.51 14.66 -8.22
N ASP A 219 11.59 13.34 -8.46
CA ASP A 219 12.59 12.43 -7.87
C ASP A 219 13.92 12.52 -8.62
N GLN A 220 14.79 13.45 -8.18
CA GLN A 220 16.13 13.60 -8.72
C GLN A 220 17.09 12.58 -8.09
N THR A 221 17.40 11.51 -8.82
CA THR A 221 18.19 10.38 -8.35
C THR A 221 19.51 10.80 -7.69
N GLY A 222 19.72 10.42 -6.43
CA GLY A 222 21.00 10.49 -5.74
C GLY A 222 21.28 11.75 -4.92
N GLN A 223 20.33 12.68 -4.79
CA GLN A 223 20.43 13.83 -3.89
C GLN A 223 19.57 13.64 -2.65
N SER A 224 20.04 14.16 -1.51
CA SER A 224 19.20 14.35 -0.33
C SER A 224 18.01 15.22 -0.67
N LEU A 225 16.82 14.83 -0.22
CA LEU A 225 15.59 15.57 -0.45
C LEU A 225 15.23 16.32 0.82
N SER A 226 15.08 17.64 0.73
CA SER A 226 14.53 18.47 1.81
C SER A 226 13.16 18.97 1.40
N ALA A 227 12.18 18.92 2.31
CA ALA A 227 10.83 19.37 2.01
C ALA A 227 10.77 20.85 1.59
N LYS A 228 11.77 21.63 2.02
CA LYS A 228 11.91 23.06 1.71
C LYS A 228 12.30 23.32 0.25
N SER A 229 12.83 22.33 -0.48
CA SER A 229 13.14 22.49 -1.91
C SER A 229 11.93 22.33 -2.82
N PHE A 230 10.77 21.99 -2.27
CA PHE A 230 9.55 21.74 -3.03
C PHE A 230 8.53 22.86 -2.83
N GLU A 231 7.76 23.14 -3.89
CA GLU A 231 6.60 24.01 -3.78
C GLU A 231 5.52 23.39 -2.89
N ARG A 232 4.70 24.24 -2.27
CA ARG A 232 3.59 23.77 -1.43
C ARG A 232 2.63 22.92 -2.26
N GLY A 233 2.30 21.73 -1.75
CA GLY A 233 1.41 20.78 -2.42
C GLY A 233 2.12 19.78 -3.34
N ARG A 234 3.46 19.81 -3.41
CA ARG A 234 4.27 18.81 -4.14
C ARG A 234 4.70 17.63 -3.27
N VAL A 235 4.71 17.80 -1.95
CA VAL A 235 5.09 16.76 -0.97
C VAL A 235 3.86 16.34 -0.17
N TRP A 236 3.64 15.03 -0.10
CA TRP A 236 2.56 14.40 0.67
C TRP A 236 3.14 13.62 1.85
N PRO A 237 3.30 14.26 3.03
CA PRO A 237 4.05 13.70 4.16
C PRO A 237 3.23 12.67 4.95
N LEU A 238 3.86 11.61 5.42
CA LEU A 238 3.29 10.75 6.46
C LEU A 238 3.53 11.39 7.83
N ALA A 239 2.43 11.67 8.56
CA ALA A 239 2.52 12.14 9.93
C ALA A 239 3.01 11.02 10.88
N HIS A 240 4.09 11.29 11.61
CA HIS A 240 4.58 10.47 12.71
C HIS A 240 3.95 10.86 14.04
N SER A 241 3.96 9.91 14.97
CA SER A 241 3.44 10.05 16.33
C SER A 241 4.12 11.19 17.10
N ALA A 242 5.42 11.41 16.87
CA ALA A 242 6.22 12.44 17.54
C ALA A 242 5.93 13.89 17.09
N ASN A 243 5.30 14.08 15.92
CA ASN A 243 4.98 15.41 15.37
C ASN A 243 3.61 15.93 15.80
N GLN A 244 2.98 15.30 16.81
CA GLN A 244 1.64 15.63 17.31
C GLN A 244 1.65 16.38 18.65
N SER A 245 2.83 16.78 19.15
CA SER A 245 3.01 17.57 20.38
C SER A 245 3.14 19.07 20.13
#